data_AF-M5G578-F1
#
_entry.id   AF-M5G578-F1
#
_cell.length_a   1.000
_cell.length_b   1.000
_cell.length_c   1.000
_cell.angle_alpha   90.00
_cell.angle_beta   90.00
_cell.angle_gamma   90.00
#
_symmetry.space_group_name_H-M   'P 1'
#
loop_
_entity.id
_entity.type
_entity.pdbx_description
1 polymer ?
#
loop_
_entity_poly.entity_id
_entity_poly.type
_entity_poly.pdbx_seq_one_letter_code
_entity_poly.pdbx_strand_id
1 'polypeptide(L)'
;MATCDQASYSCPDADLTIRSSLDGSTFPARSKSLISASAVFDDMFTICTPSDNPTIDVLEASDALLQLLQFIHYPPNPYSAEDSPLSIETISSLLTMADKYQFKSHFLDTIHTHLSAHIPWFPMQVYALATRWNIPDMADQATAYLHHPPLSKWPESIIKSLPSAQAYHEVLRLQAHRTEKFREILLTEDIFPHGYGNCILHGPATTKLWERARRTVATRLDAGSDVGEEMQQCLLTSVAQCNVCGMALNRAVDMLKYKCARVAKVASRVPPEAS
;
A
#
# COMPACT_ATOMS: atom_id res chain seq x y z
N MET A 1 36.85 -0.71 10.81
CA MET A 1 35.53 -0.57 10.15
C MET A 1 35.55 -1.50 8.97
N ALA A 2 34.73 -2.55 9.00
CA ALA A 2 34.76 -3.63 8.02
C ALA A 2 34.28 -3.09 6.66
N THR A 3 35.16 -3.13 5.67
CA THR A 3 34.85 -2.97 4.26
C THR A 3 33.94 -4.12 3.86
N CYS A 4 32.68 -3.82 3.57
CA CYS A 4 31.80 -4.77 2.91
C CYS A 4 32.48 -5.15 1.58
N ASP A 5 32.75 -6.43 1.38
CA ASP A 5 33.34 -6.95 0.15
C ASP A 5 32.50 -6.43 -1.02
N GLN A 6 33.08 -5.53 -1.82
CA GLN A 6 32.59 -5.17 -3.14
C GLN A 6 32.58 -6.47 -3.97
N ALA A 7 31.46 -7.18 -3.97
CA ALA A 7 31.14 -8.10 -5.05
C ALA A 7 31.37 -7.31 -6.33
N SER A 8 32.39 -7.68 -7.09
CA SER A 8 32.94 -6.85 -8.16
C SER A 8 31.89 -6.67 -9.24
N TYR A 9 31.23 -5.52 -9.23
CA TYR A 9 30.35 -5.15 -10.32
C TYR A 9 31.17 -5.15 -11.61
N SER A 10 30.68 -5.91 -12.59
CA SER A 10 31.28 -6.03 -13.89
C SER A 10 30.22 -5.72 -14.94
N CYS A 11 30.65 -5.02 -15.99
CA CYS A 11 29.81 -4.68 -17.13
C CYS A 11 30.58 -5.10 -18.38
N PRO A 12 30.35 -6.31 -18.90
CA PRO A 12 30.93 -6.74 -20.16
C PRO A 12 30.56 -5.76 -21.28
N ASP A 13 31.52 -5.54 -22.18
CA ASP A 13 31.40 -4.63 -23.32
C ASP A 13 31.13 -3.16 -22.92
N ALA A 14 31.64 -2.74 -21.76
CA ALA A 14 31.60 -1.34 -21.36
C ALA A 14 32.37 -0.45 -22.34
N ASP A 15 31.73 0.64 -22.76
CA ASP A 15 32.24 1.63 -23.72
C ASP A 15 32.51 2.99 -23.06
N LEU A 16 32.24 3.11 -21.76
CA LEU A 16 32.54 4.29 -20.95
C LEU A 16 32.74 3.95 -19.48
N THR A 17 33.24 4.92 -18.73
CA THR A 17 33.37 4.85 -17.27
C THR A 17 32.48 5.92 -16.62
N ILE A 18 31.67 5.55 -15.63
CA ILE A 18 31.01 6.53 -14.75
C ILE A 18 31.82 6.64 -13.48
N ARG A 19 32.14 7.87 -13.07
CA ARG A 19 32.88 8.19 -11.85
C ARG A 19 31.99 8.95 -10.88
N SER A 20 31.95 8.51 -9.63
CA SER A 20 31.37 9.30 -8.55
C SER A 20 32.26 10.49 -8.27
N SER A 21 31.72 11.70 -8.38
CA SER A 21 32.46 12.93 -8.09
C SER A 21 32.69 13.15 -6.59
N LEU A 22 31.99 12.39 -5.72
CA LEU A 22 32.05 12.54 -4.27
C LEU A 22 33.22 11.76 -3.65
N ASP A 23 33.51 10.57 -4.18
CA ASP A 23 34.53 9.66 -3.64
C ASP A 23 35.54 9.14 -4.68
N GLY A 24 35.37 9.50 -5.95
CA GLY A 24 36.29 9.15 -7.04
C GLY A 24 36.19 7.70 -7.51
N SER A 25 35.28 6.90 -6.96
CA SER A 25 35.04 5.52 -7.41
C SER A 25 34.60 5.50 -8.87
N THR A 26 35.06 4.49 -9.62
CA THR A 26 34.79 4.35 -11.05
C THR A 26 34.10 3.02 -11.33
N PHE A 27 33.14 3.06 -12.24
CA PHE A 27 32.34 1.91 -12.63
C PHE A 27 32.25 1.81 -14.16
N PRO A 28 32.56 0.64 -14.76
CA PRO A 28 32.39 0.44 -16.20
C PRO A 28 30.89 0.41 -16.55
N ALA A 29 30.49 1.05 -17.64
CA ALA A 29 29.09 1.07 -18.06
C ALA A 29 28.93 1.01 -19.59
N ARG A 30 27.70 0.68 -20.01
CA ARG A 30 27.28 0.68 -21.42
C ARG A 30 26.41 1.88 -21.73
N SER A 31 26.88 2.77 -22.62
CA SER A 31 26.14 3.95 -23.11
C SER A 31 24.72 3.57 -23.56
N LYS A 32 24.59 2.51 -24.37
CA LYS A 32 23.31 2.03 -24.89
C LYS A 32 22.31 1.68 -23.80
N SER A 33 22.76 1.03 -22.72
CA SER A 33 21.88 0.69 -21.60
C SER A 33 21.42 1.95 -20.85
N LEU A 34 22.33 2.89 -20.60
CA LEU A 34 22.00 4.16 -19.95
C LEU A 34 20.99 4.97 -20.78
N ILE A 35 21.22 5.08 -22.09
CA ILE A 35 20.31 5.73 -23.05
C ILE A 35 18.94 5.02 -23.07
N SER A 36 18.92 3.69 -23.06
CA SER A 36 17.66 2.94 -23.03
C SER A 36 16.87 3.13 -21.74
N ALA A 37 17.54 3.46 -20.64
CA ALA A 37 16.93 3.58 -19.32
C ALA A 37 16.50 5.00 -18.97
N SER A 38 17.22 6.02 -19.41
CA SER A 38 17.14 7.38 -18.88
C SER A 38 17.11 8.40 -20.01
N ALA A 39 16.17 9.34 -19.94
CA ALA A 39 16.13 10.49 -20.86
C ALA A 39 17.31 11.44 -20.63
N VAL A 40 17.72 11.64 -19.37
CA VAL A 40 18.87 12.49 -19.03
C VAL A 40 20.16 11.97 -19.67
N PHE A 41 20.40 10.66 -19.59
CA PHE A 41 21.58 10.08 -20.25
C PHE A 41 21.48 10.17 -21.77
N ASP A 42 20.30 9.92 -22.36
CA ASP A 42 20.03 10.09 -23.80
C ASP A 42 20.43 11.49 -24.30
N ASP A 43 19.94 12.54 -23.63
CA ASP A 43 20.24 13.93 -23.95
C ASP A 43 21.73 14.26 -23.75
N MET A 44 22.31 13.79 -22.65
CA MET A 44 23.71 14.01 -22.32
C MET A 44 24.65 13.43 -23.39
N PHE A 45 24.36 12.22 -23.89
CA PHE A 45 25.14 11.58 -24.95
C PHE A 45 24.89 12.19 -26.34
N THR A 46 23.74 12.83 -26.54
CA THR A 46 23.46 13.53 -27.80
C THR A 46 24.28 14.82 -27.95
N ILE A 47 24.54 15.52 -26.83
CA ILE A 47 25.27 16.80 -26.82
C ILE A 47 26.80 16.58 -26.82
N CYS A 48 27.27 15.55 -26.13
CA CYS A 48 28.70 15.28 -25.97
C CYS A 48 29.18 14.30 -27.04
N THR A 49 30.05 14.74 -27.96
CA THR A 49 30.77 13.81 -28.83
C THR A 49 31.81 13.04 -28.00
N PRO A 50 31.67 11.72 -27.82
CA PRO A 50 32.57 10.99 -26.95
C PRO A 50 33.96 10.90 -27.58
N SER A 51 34.99 11.20 -26.78
CA SER A 51 36.35 10.70 -26.99
C SER A 51 36.35 9.16 -26.89
N ASP A 52 37.41 8.48 -27.37
CA ASP A 52 37.56 7.05 -27.12
C ASP A 52 37.51 6.76 -25.61
N ASN A 53 36.50 6.01 -25.16
CA ASN A 53 36.20 5.66 -23.75
C ASN A 53 36.04 6.87 -22.80
N PRO A 54 34.95 7.65 -22.90
CA PRO A 54 34.76 8.82 -22.06
C PRO A 54 34.56 8.43 -20.58
N THR A 55 35.00 9.31 -19.68
CA THR A 55 34.67 9.25 -18.26
C THR A 55 33.63 10.32 -17.93
N ILE A 56 32.51 9.91 -17.35
CA ILE A 56 31.41 10.80 -16.97
C ILE A 56 31.38 10.92 -15.45
N ASP A 57 31.44 12.15 -14.96
CA ASP A 57 31.32 12.45 -13.54
C ASP A 57 29.86 12.65 -13.13
N VAL A 58 29.43 11.96 -12.07
CA VAL A 58 28.08 12.07 -11.52
C VAL A 58 28.12 12.32 -10.00
N LEU A 59 27.12 13.04 -9.49
CA LEU A 59 27.04 13.47 -8.08
C LEU A 59 26.27 12.45 -7.22
N GLU A 60 26.74 11.21 -7.22
CA GLU A 60 26.18 10.08 -6.48
C GLU A 60 27.29 9.49 -5.63
N ALA A 61 26.97 9.04 -4.43
CA ALA A 61 27.90 8.22 -3.66
C ALA A 61 28.07 6.84 -4.34
N SER A 62 29.21 6.19 -4.11
CA SER A 62 29.54 4.88 -4.71
C SER A 62 28.41 3.86 -4.64
N ASP A 63 27.72 3.79 -3.51
CA ASP A 63 26.66 2.81 -3.22
C ASP A 63 25.39 3.07 -4.04
N ALA A 64 24.93 4.32 -4.09
CA ALA A 64 23.80 4.74 -4.91
C ALA A 64 24.10 4.58 -6.41
N LEU A 65 25.32 4.93 -6.83
CA LEU A 65 25.76 4.77 -8.22
C LEU A 65 25.84 3.29 -8.61
N LEU A 66 26.40 2.45 -7.74
CA LEU A 66 26.44 1.01 -7.95
C LEU A 66 25.02 0.43 -8.10
N GLN A 67 24.10 0.81 -7.22
CA GLN A 67 22.71 0.38 -7.28
C GLN A 67 22.02 0.81 -8.58
N LEU A 68 22.23 2.06 -9.01
CA LEU A 68 21.73 2.61 -10.28
C LEU A 68 22.23 1.78 -11.46
N LEU A 69 23.54 1.55 -11.53
CA LEU A 69 24.16 0.82 -12.64
C LEU A 69 23.74 -0.65 -12.68
N GLN A 70 23.66 -1.30 -11.51
CA GLN A 70 23.14 -2.67 -11.42
C GLN A 70 21.71 -2.74 -11.96
N PHE A 71 20.84 -1.82 -11.58
CA PHE A 71 19.46 -1.78 -12.04
C PHE A 71 19.34 -1.51 -13.55
N ILE A 72 20.16 -0.61 -14.11
CA ILE A 72 20.12 -0.30 -15.55
C ILE A 72 20.70 -1.45 -16.40
N HIS A 73 21.81 -2.05 -15.98
CA HIS A 73 22.50 -3.06 -16.77
C HIS A 73 21.95 -4.46 -16.59
N TYR A 74 21.37 -4.74 -15.42
CA TYR A 74 20.78 -6.02 -15.04
C TYR A 74 19.42 -5.78 -14.37
N PRO A 75 18.44 -5.20 -15.08
CA PRO A 75 17.15 -4.92 -14.50
C PRO A 75 16.50 -6.23 -14.02
N PRO A 76 15.93 -6.24 -12.80
CA PRO A 76 15.15 -7.37 -12.37
C PRO A 76 13.93 -7.52 -13.28
N ASN A 77 13.42 -8.75 -13.38
CA ASN A 77 12.13 -8.97 -14.02
C ASN A 77 11.04 -8.23 -13.23
N PRO A 78 9.97 -7.74 -13.89
CA PRO A 78 8.78 -7.32 -13.18
C PRO A 78 8.35 -8.37 -12.17
N TYR A 79 7.93 -7.93 -10.98
CA TYR A 79 7.63 -8.85 -9.89
C TYR A 79 6.57 -9.90 -10.30
N SER A 80 6.91 -11.17 -10.07
CA SER A 80 5.99 -12.30 -10.10
C SER A 80 5.85 -12.91 -8.70
N ALA A 81 4.74 -13.59 -8.44
CA ALA A 81 4.48 -14.23 -7.14
C ALA A 81 5.52 -15.31 -6.76
N GLU A 82 6.32 -15.77 -7.72
CA GLU A 82 7.40 -16.75 -7.52
C GLU A 82 8.73 -16.10 -7.09
N ASP A 83 8.86 -14.78 -7.26
CA ASP A 83 10.09 -14.04 -6.98
C ASP A 83 10.06 -13.39 -5.59
N SER A 84 11.25 -13.05 -5.09
CA SER A 84 11.39 -12.18 -3.92
C SER A 84 11.31 -10.72 -4.35
N PRO A 85 10.43 -9.88 -3.76
CA PRO A 85 10.36 -8.48 -4.12
C PRO A 85 11.62 -7.74 -3.67
N LEU A 86 12.04 -6.72 -4.44
CA LEU A 86 13.11 -5.81 -4.02
C LEU A 86 12.77 -5.20 -2.66
N SER A 87 13.77 -4.92 -1.83
CA SER A 87 13.53 -4.29 -0.52
C SER A 87 12.92 -2.88 -0.69
N ILE A 88 12.13 -2.43 0.28
CA ILE A 88 11.53 -1.07 0.26
C ILE A 88 12.62 0.02 0.22
N GLU A 89 13.75 -0.19 0.90
CA GLU A 89 14.88 0.74 0.89
C GLU A 89 15.50 0.84 -0.51
N THR A 90 15.71 -0.31 -1.16
CA THR A 90 16.18 -0.39 -2.54
C THR A 90 15.21 0.35 -3.47
N ILE A 91 13.91 0.10 -3.35
CA ILE A 91 12.86 0.75 -4.16
C ILE A 91 12.85 2.27 -3.94
N SER A 92 12.92 2.73 -2.68
CA SER A 92 12.94 4.17 -2.37
C SER A 92 14.14 4.88 -2.98
N SER A 93 15.32 4.24 -2.93
CA SER A 93 16.53 4.73 -3.59
C SER A 93 16.35 4.77 -5.10
N LEU A 94 15.83 3.70 -5.71
CA LEU A 94 15.58 3.63 -7.15
C LEU A 94 14.55 4.67 -7.62
N LEU A 95 13.49 4.96 -6.87
CA LEU A 95 12.54 6.03 -7.21
C LEU A 95 13.21 7.40 -7.18
N THR A 96 14.12 7.62 -6.22
CA THR A 96 14.92 8.87 -6.16
C THR A 96 15.82 9.01 -7.37
N MET A 97 16.49 7.93 -7.78
CA MET A 97 17.30 7.91 -8.99
C MET A 97 16.44 8.06 -10.25
N ALA A 98 15.25 7.45 -10.27
CA ALA A 98 14.34 7.51 -11.41
C ALA A 98 13.82 8.91 -11.69
N ASP A 99 13.57 9.71 -10.64
CA ASP A 99 13.24 11.14 -10.77
C ASP A 99 14.44 11.95 -11.28
N LYS A 100 15.60 11.79 -10.65
CA LYS A 100 16.82 12.52 -11.02
C LYS A 100 17.26 12.24 -12.46
N TYR A 101 17.21 10.97 -12.88
CA TYR A 101 17.65 10.52 -14.21
C TYR A 101 16.50 10.38 -15.20
N GLN A 102 15.27 10.71 -14.83
CA GLN A 102 14.08 10.59 -15.67
C GLN A 102 14.00 9.22 -16.36
N PHE A 103 13.83 8.18 -15.55
CA PHE A 103 13.70 6.82 -16.08
C PHE A 103 12.52 6.69 -17.05
N LYS A 104 12.75 5.93 -18.12
CA LYS A 104 11.71 5.60 -19.11
C LYS A 104 10.70 4.62 -18.49
N SER A 105 9.47 4.63 -19.03
CA SER A 105 8.30 3.98 -18.41
C SER A 105 8.52 2.51 -18.01
N HIS A 106 9.12 1.68 -18.87
CA HIS A 106 9.30 0.26 -18.56
C HIS A 106 10.19 -0.01 -17.33
N PHE A 107 11.17 0.86 -17.03
CA PHE A 107 11.96 0.75 -15.79
C PHE A 107 11.14 1.17 -14.57
N LEU A 108 10.32 2.22 -14.71
CA LEU A 108 9.38 2.63 -13.66
C LEU A 108 8.36 1.54 -13.37
N ASP A 109 7.81 0.90 -14.40
CA ASP A 109 6.85 -0.20 -14.26
C ASP A 109 7.45 -1.37 -13.47
N THR A 110 8.71 -1.73 -13.74
CA THR A 110 9.43 -2.73 -12.93
C THR A 110 9.51 -2.29 -11.45
N ILE A 111 9.93 -1.06 -11.16
CA ILE A 111 10.00 -0.55 -9.78
C ILE A 111 8.60 -0.58 -9.11
N HIS A 112 7.57 -0.17 -9.84
CA HIS A 112 6.20 -0.13 -9.36
C HIS A 112 5.64 -1.53 -9.07
N THR A 113 5.92 -2.53 -9.90
CA THR A 113 5.47 -3.91 -9.66
C THR A 113 6.07 -4.46 -8.37
N HIS A 114 7.38 -4.24 -8.13
CA HIS A 114 8.01 -4.61 -6.86
C HIS A 114 7.48 -3.82 -5.66
N LEU A 115 7.18 -2.53 -5.83
CA LEU A 115 6.58 -1.72 -4.75
C LEU A 115 5.17 -2.22 -4.40
N SER A 116 4.36 -2.54 -5.42
CA SER A 116 3.00 -3.05 -5.24
C SER A 116 2.97 -4.39 -4.50
N ALA A 117 4.00 -5.23 -4.69
CA ALA A 117 4.14 -6.48 -3.97
C ALA A 117 4.14 -6.25 -2.45
N HIS A 118 4.69 -5.14 -1.96
CA HIS A 118 4.75 -4.84 -0.53
C HIS A 118 3.42 -4.39 0.10
N ILE A 119 2.38 -4.12 -0.70
CA ILE A 119 1.12 -3.56 -0.20
C ILE A 119 0.51 -4.38 0.96
N PRO A 120 0.39 -5.73 0.90
CA PRO A 120 -0.24 -6.49 1.97
C PRO A 120 0.52 -6.46 3.30
N TRP A 121 1.84 -6.25 3.26
CA TRP A 121 2.74 -6.36 4.42
C TRP A 121 3.17 -5.01 4.98
N PHE A 122 3.34 -4.01 4.12
CA PHE A 122 3.84 -2.68 4.46
C PHE A 122 3.01 -1.56 3.84
N PRO A 123 1.67 -1.57 4.02
CA PRO A 123 0.79 -0.66 3.29
C PRO A 123 1.06 0.82 3.58
N MET A 124 1.51 1.16 4.79
CA MET A 124 1.77 2.56 5.16
C MET A 124 3.02 3.09 4.47
N GLN A 125 4.09 2.29 4.41
CA GLN A 125 5.32 2.66 3.69
C GLN A 125 5.07 2.77 2.19
N VAL A 126 4.31 1.82 1.61
CA VAL A 126 3.93 1.88 0.20
C VAL A 126 3.08 3.10 -0.09
N TYR A 127 2.07 3.39 0.74
CA TYR A 127 1.25 4.58 0.62
C TYR A 127 2.07 5.88 0.71
N ALA A 128 3.02 5.97 1.64
CA ALA A 128 3.91 7.12 1.78
C ALA A 128 4.76 7.35 0.52
N LEU A 129 5.35 6.28 -0.03
CA LEU A 129 6.13 6.34 -1.27
C LEU A 129 5.25 6.68 -2.47
N ALA A 130 4.13 5.99 -2.65
CA ALA A 130 3.20 6.24 -3.74
C ALA A 130 2.69 7.69 -3.73
N THR A 131 2.38 8.24 -2.56
CA THR A 131 1.96 9.64 -2.44
C THR A 131 3.10 10.61 -2.75
N ARG A 132 4.31 10.33 -2.25
CA ARG A 132 5.50 11.17 -2.49
C ARG A 132 5.85 11.27 -3.98
N TRP A 133 5.73 10.16 -4.68
CA TRP A 133 6.05 10.04 -6.10
C TRP A 133 4.84 10.19 -7.02
N ASN A 134 3.69 10.63 -6.50
CA ASN A 134 2.46 10.88 -7.24
C ASN A 134 1.98 9.68 -8.09
N ILE A 135 1.90 8.50 -7.46
CA ILE A 135 1.41 7.23 -8.04
C ILE A 135 0.01 6.93 -7.44
N PRO A 136 -1.05 7.61 -7.88
CA PRO A 136 -2.35 7.62 -7.20
C PRO A 136 -3.00 6.23 -7.10
N ASP A 137 -2.94 5.42 -8.17
CA ASP A 137 -3.54 4.09 -8.18
C ASP A 137 -2.94 3.18 -7.10
N MET A 138 -1.62 3.28 -6.89
CA MET A 138 -0.91 2.51 -5.88
C MET A 138 -1.18 3.05 -4.46
N ALA A 139 -1.27 4.37 -4.30
CA ALA A 139 -1.67 4.97 -3.04
C ALA A 139 -3.06 4.48 -2.63
N ASP A 140 -4.02 4.47 -3.56
CA ASP A 140 -5.37 3.94 -3.33
C ASP A 140 -5.35 2.46 -2.96
N GLN A 141 -4.63 1.62 -3.72
CA GLN A 141 -4.48 0.20 -3.40
C GLN A 141 -3.90 0.00 -2.00
N ALA A 142 -2.88 0.76 -1.62
CA ALA A 142 -2.28 0.70 -0.31
C ALA A 142 -3.26 1.11 0.80
N THR A 143 -4.06 2.17 0.60
CA THR A 143 -5.07 2.59 1.58
C THR A 143 -6.14 1.52 1.86
N ALA A 144 -6.39 0.61 0.91
CA ALA A 144 -7.28 -0.54 1.11
C ALA A 144 -6.87 -1.43 2.30
N TYR A 145 -5.58 -1.43 2.65
CA TYR A 145 -4.99 -2.23 3.72
C TYR A 145 -4.74 -1.40 5.00
N LEU A 146 -5.01 -0.09 4.99
CA LEU A 146 -4.78 0.81 6.13
C LEU A 146 -5.98 0.93 7.07
N HIS A 147 -6.89 -0.04 7.08
CA HIS A 147 -8.05 -0.03 7.97
C HIS A 147 -7.72 -0.51 9.40
N HIS A 148 -6.61 -1.24 9.58
CA HIS A 148 -6.13 -1.68 10.89
C HIS A 148 -4.59 -1.71 10.93
N PRO A 149 -3.94 -1.36 12.06
CA PRO A 149 -4.54 -0.78 13.28
C PRO A 149 -4.92 0.71 13.10
N PRO A 150 -5.67 1.30 14.05
CA PRO A 150 -5.95 2.74 14.05
C PRO A 150 -4.66 3.58 13.98
N LEU A 151 -4.70 4.74 13.31
CA LEU A 151 -3.52 5.60 13.12
C LEU A 151 -2.74 5.92 14.42
N SER A 152 -3.43 6.03 15.55
CA SER A 152 -2.81 6.27 16.87
C SER A 152 -1.91 5.15 17.38
N LYS A 153 -1.97 3.96 16.77
CA LYS A 153 -1.16 2.79 17.14
C LYS A 153 0.07 2.59 16.24
N TRP A 154 0.21 3.38 15.18
CA TRP A 154 1.35 3.26 14.28
C TRP A 154 2.62 3.86 14.91
N PRO A 155 3.80 3.26 14.66
CA PRO A 155 5.06 3.82 15.13
C PRO A 155 5.32 5.21 14.54
N GLU A 156 5.88 6.11 15.35
CA GLU A 156 6.21 7.48 14.92
C GLU A 156 7.17 7.50 13.73
N SER A 157 8.10 6.55 13.66
CA SER A 157 9.03 6.41 12.52
C SER A 157 8.32 6.18 11.19
N ILE A 158 7.22 5.43 11.19
CA ILE A 158 6.42 5.18 9.99
C ILE A 158 5.56 6.40 9.66
N ILE A 159 4.93 7.04 10.65
CA ILE A 159 4.14 8.25 10.42
C ILE A 159 4.99 9.39 9.85
N LYS A 160 6.24 9.52 10.31
CA LYS A 160 7.23 10.47 9.76
C LYS A 160 7.60 10.23 8.30
N SER A 161 7.36 9.03 7.77
CA SER A 161 7.63 8.73 6.36
C SER A 161 6.62 9.38 5.41
N LEU A 162 5.43 9.74 5.90
CA LEU A 162 4.38 10.39 5.12
C LEU A 162 4.88 11.76 4.60
N PRO A 163 4.66 12.06 3.31
CA PRO A 163 5.23 13.27 2.70
C PRO A 163 4.54 14.57 3.16
N SER A 164 3.31 14.50 3.68
CA SER A 164 2.54 15.69 4.05
C SER A 164 1.47 15.41 5.11
N ALA A 165 1.00 16.47 5.76
CA ALA A 165 -0.16 16.41 6.65
C ALA A 165 -1.45 16.01 5.91
N GLN A 166 -1.56 16.34 4.61
CA GLN A 166 -2.67 15.91 3.77
C GLN A 166 -2.70 14.39 3.62
N ALA A 167 -1.55 13.76 3.32
CA ALA A 167 -1.45 12.31 3.18
C ALA A 167 -1.88 11.59 4.47
N TYR A 168 -1.49 12.13 5.63
CA TYR A 168 -1.95 11.65 6.95
C TYR A 168 -3.47 11.82 7.12
N HIS A 169 -3.98 13.01 6.81
CA HIS A 169 -5.39 13.33 6.96
C HIS A 169 -6.29 12.45 6.08
N GLU A 170 -5.87 12.10 4.87
CA GLU A 170 -6.62 11.21 3.97
C GLU A 170 -6.83 9.82 4.57
N VAL A 171 -5.79 9.23 5.19
CA VAL A 171 -5.92 7.94 5.89
C VAL A 171 -6.84 8.07 7.11
N LEU A 172 -6.71 9.16 7.87
CA LEU A 172 -7.57 9.43 9.02
C LEU A 172 -9.03 9.55 8.60
N ARG A 173 -9.31 10.27 7.51
CA ARG A 173 -10.65 10.48 6.98
C ARG A 173 -11.27 9.17 6.51
N LEU A 174 -10.49 8.31 5.85
CA LEU A 174 -10.92 6.96 5.48
C LEU A 174 -11.29 6.13 6.71
N GLN A 175 -10.43 6.08 7.74
CA GLN A 175 -10.71 5.31 8.95
C GLN A 175 -11.95 5.83 9.70
N ALA A 176 -12.08 7.15 9.84
CA ALA A 176 -13.24 7.79 10.47
C ALA A 176 -14.53 7.49 9.70
N HIS A 177 -14.52 7.67 8.38
CA HIS A 177 -15.67 7.40 7.52
C HIS A 177 -16.14 5.95 7.63
N ARG A 178 -15.21 4.99 7.59
CA ARG A 178 -15.52 3.56 7.72
C ARG A 178 -16.15 3.23 9.06
N THR A 179 -15.54 3.71 10.15
CA THR A 179 -16.04 3.49 11.50
C THR A 179 -17.47 4.03 11.67
N GLU A 180 -17.73 5.23 11.15
CA GLU A 180 -19.05 5.84 11.24
C GLU A 180 -20.08 5.10 10.39
N LYS A 181 -19.73 4.70 9.16
CA LYS A 181 -20.65 3.93 8.30
C LYS A 181 -20.95 2.54 8.86
N PHE A 182 -19.97 1.87 9.46
CA PHE A 182 -20.21 0.61 10.15
C PHE A 182 -21.17 0.78 11.33
N ARG A 183 -21.01 1.85 12.12
CA ARG A 183 -21.93 2.18 13.22
C ARG A 183 -23.33 2.47 12.72
N GLU A 184 -23.48 3.27 11.66
CA GLU A 184 -24.77 3.59 11.03
C GLU A 184 -25.47 2.32 10.54
N ILE A 185 -24.78 1.49 9.74
CA ILE A 185 -25.33 0.23 9.21
C ILE A 185 -25.76 -0.68 10.36
N LEU A 186 -24.91 -0.87 11.36
CA LEU A 186 -25.20 -1.72 12.50
C LEU A 186 -26.46 -1.26 13.25
N LEU A 187 -26.53 0.02 13.61
CA LEU A 187 -27.62 0.57 14.42
C LEU A 187 -28.95 0.69 13.67
N THR A 188 -28.94 0.70 12.34
CA THR A 188 -30.14 0.76 11.51
C THR A 188 -30.66 -0.61 11.06
N GLU A 189 -29.86 -1.68 11.19
CA GLU A 189 -30.26 -3.01 10.72
C GLU A 189 -31.30 -3.71 11.61
N ASP A 190 -32.47 -3.99 11.04
CA ASP A 190 -33.52 -4.76 11.71
C ASP A 190 -33.31 -6.27 11.56
N ILE A 191 -33.47 -7.00 12.67
CA ILE A 191 -33.44 -8.47 12.66
C ILE A 191 -34.63 -9.08 11.92
N PHE A 192 -35.79 -8.42 11.93
CA PHE A 192 -37.02 -8.87 11.26
C PHE A 192 -37.55 -7.78 10.32
N PRO A 193 -36.95 -7.60 9.13
CA PRO A 193 -37.43 -6.62 8.15
C PRO A 193 -38.91 -6.90 7.83
N HIS A 194 -39.78 -5.91 8.01
CA HIS A 194 -41.23 -6.04 7.84
C HIS A 194 -41.88 -7.20 8.63
N GLY A 195 -41.25 -7.67 9.70
CA GLY A 195 -41.72 -8.80 10.51
C GLY A 195 -41.44 -10.18 9.92
N TYR A 196 -40.76 -10.29 8.78
CA TYR A 196 -40.40 -11.58 8.19
C TYR A 196 -39.45 -12.36 9.10
N GLY A 197 -39.77 -13.64 9.34
CA GLY A 197 -38.98 -14.52 10.20
C GLY A 197 -39.20 -14.31 11.70
N ASN A 198 -40.13 -13.44 12.10
CA ASN A 198 -40.44 -13.22 13.51
C ASN A 198 -41.12 -14.45 14.12
N CYS A 199 -40.45 -15.09 15.08
CA CYS A 199 -41.00 -16.22 15.81
C CYS A 199 -42.03 -15.75 16.86
N ILE A 200 -43.24 -16.31 16.85
CA ILE A 200 -44.31 -15.92 17.80
C ILE A 200 -43.87 -16.11 19.26
N LEU A 201 -43.14 -17.20 19.55
CA LEU A 201 -42.74 -17.55 20.92
C LEU A 201 -41.49 -16.78 21.39
N HIS A 202 -40.52 -16.58 20.51
CA HIS A 202 -39.19 -16.10 20.90
C HIS A 202 -38.84 -14.71 20.33
N GLY A 203 -39.62 -14.17 19.39
CA GLY A 203 -39.37 -12.92 18.69
C GLY A 203 -39.00 -11.75 19.59
N PRO A 204 -39.74 -11.47 20.68
CA PRO A 204 -39.38 -10.41 21.63
C PRO A 204 -38.02 -10.63 22.31
N ALA A 205 -37.69 -11.88 22.66
CA ALA A 205 -36.41 -12.22 23.28
C ALA A 205 -35.26 -12.10 22.26
N THR A 206 -35.47 -12.58 21.03
CA THR A 206 -34.49 -12.47 19.94
C THR A 206 -34.22 -11.01 19.57
N THR A 207 -35.25 -10.16 19.54
CA THR A 207 -35.10 -8.72 19.30
C THR A 207 -34.27 -8.07 20.40
N LYS A 208 -34.58 -8.34 21.69
CA LYS A 208 -33.80 -7.82 22.81
C LYS A 208 -32.33 -8.27 22.76
N LEU A 209 -32.08 -9.52 22.38
CA LEU A 209 -30.73 -10.04 22.21
C LEU A 209 -29.99 -9.32 21.08
N TRP A 210 -30.64 -9.13 19.93
CA TRP A 210 -30.11 -8.37 18.81
C TRP A 210 -29.73 -6.94 19.22
N GLU A 211 -30.65 -6.22 19.86
CA GLU A 211 -30.40 -4.86 20.37
C GLU A 211 -29.18 -4.79 21.30
N ARG A 212 -29.08 -5.76 22.22
CA ARG A 212 -27.97 -5.84 23.14
C ARG A 212 -26.65 -6.06 22.39
N ALA A 213 -26.63 -7.04 21.47
CA ALA A 213 -25.45 -7.34 20.66
C ALA A 213 -25.00 -6.12 19.85
N ARG A 214 -25.93 -5.45 19.15
CA ARG A 214 -25.64 -4.24 18.37
C ARG A 214 -25.01 -3.14 19.21
N ARG A 215 -25.56 -2.85 20.39
CA ARG A 215 -25.00 -1.80 21.28
C ARG A 215 -23.61 -2.17 21.78
N THR A 216 -23.39 -3.44 22.13
CA THR A 216 -22.06 -3.91 22.56
C THR A 216 -21.03 -3.81 21.43
N VAL A 217 -21.37 -4.28 20.23
CA VAL A 217 -20.47 -4.20 19.06
C VAL A 217 -20.19 -2.73 18.70
N ALA A 218 -21.21 -1.87 18.68
CA ALA A 218 -21.06 -0.45 18.32
C ALA A 218 -20.03 0.32 19.18
N THR A 219 -19.80 -0.09 20.43
CA THR A 219 -18.82 0.55 21.33
C THR A 219 -17.37 0.19 21.04
N ARG A 220 -17.12 -0.88 20.27
CA ARG A 220 -15.77 -1.40 19.99
C ARG A 220 -15.39 -1.39 18.51
N LEU A 221 -16.28 -0.93 17.64
CA LEU A 221 -16.02 -0.85 16.20
C LEU A 221 -14.84 0.06 15.87
N ASP A 222 -13.98 -0.42 14.99
CA ASP A 222 -12.96 0.37 14.30
C ASP A 222 -13.11 0.27 12.77
N ALA A 223 -12.21 0.90 12.02
CA ALA A 223 -12.27 0.94 10.56
C ALA A 223 -12.02 -0.44 9.90
N GLY A 224 -11.38 -1.36 10.63
CA GLY A 224 -11.02 -2.70 10.21
C GLY A 224 -11.92 -3.81 10.75
N SER A 225 -12.86 -3.49 11.65
CA SER A 225 -13.83 -4.43 12.21
C SER A 225 -14.60 -5.22 11.14
N ASP A 226 -14.69 -6.54 11.34
CA ASP A 226 -15.71 -7.38 10.69
C ASP A 226 -16.98 -7.35 11.54
N VAL A 227 -17.86 -6.38 11.24
CA VAL A 227 -19.12 -6.15 11.98
C VAL A 227 -19.97 -7.43 12.05
N GLY A 228 -19.99 -8.23 10.99
CA GLY A 228 -20.80 -9.43 10.92
C GLY A 228 -20.27 -10.54 11.82
N GLU A 229 -18.96 -10.79 11.77
CA GLU A 229 -18.30 -11.76 12.65
C GLU A 229 -18.41 -11.34 14.12
N GLU A 230 -18.19 -10.06 14.42
CA GLU A 230 -18.35 -9.50 15.76
C GLU A 230 -19.77 -9.68 16.30
N MET A 231 -20.79 -9.45 15.47
CA MET A 231 -22.19 -9.70 15.82
C MET A 231 -22.46 -11.18 16.04
N GLN A 232 -21.97 -12.04 15.15
CA GLN A 232 -22.13 -13.49 15.26
C GLN A 232 -21.58 -14.02 16.58
N GLN A 233 -20.38 -13.59 16.97
CA GLN A 233 -19.76 -13.95 18.26
C GLN A 233 -20.60 -13.54 19.47
N CYS A 234 -21.19 -12.34 19.46
CA CYS A 234 -22.09 -11.89 20.52
C CYS A 234 -23.37 -12.74 20.62
N LEU A 235 -23.84 -13.30 19.49
CA LEU A 235 -25.10 -14.04 19.39
C LEU A 235 -24.96 -15.55 19.68
N LEU A 236 -23.78 -16.14 19.45
CA LEU A 236 -23.50 -17.58 19.62
C LEU A 236 -23.83 -18.11 21.03
N THR A 237 -23.83 -17.26 22.05
CA THR A 237 -24.06 -17.66 23.44
C THR A 237 -25.54 -17.89 23.80
N SER A 238 -26.49 -17.50 22.94
CA SER A 238 -27.86 -17.21 23.43
C SER A 238 -29.04 -17.85 22.66
N VAL A 239 -28.86 -18.51 21.50
CA VAL A 239 -30.00 -18.85 20.60
C VAL A 239 -30.05 -20.31 20.14
N ALA A 240 -29.44 -21.23 20.88
CA ALA A 240 -29.21 -22.61 20.43
C ALA A 240 -30.48 -23.47 20.16
N GLN A 241 -31.69 -23.01 20.43
CA GLN A 241 -32.86 -23.91 20.52
C GLN A 241 -34.02 -23.63 19.54
N CYS A 242 -34.02 -22.52 18.79
CA CYS A 242 -35.12 -22.22 17.85
C CYS A 242 -34.61 -22.01 16.42
N ASN A 243 -34.96 -22.94 15.52
CA ASN A 243 -34.56 -22.91 14.10
C ASN A 243 -34.97 -21.62 13.38
N VAL A 244 -36.18 -21.11 13.65
CA VAL A 244 -36.69 -19.88 13.01
C VAL A 244 -35.86 -18.66 13.44
N CYS A 245 -35.57 -18.53 14.73
CA CYS A 245 -34.78 -17.41 15.26
C CYS A 245 -33.32 -17.50 14.81
N GLY A 246 -32.73 -18.71 14.82
CA GLY A 246 -31.37 -18.92 14.32
C GLY A 246 -31.23 -18.54 12.85
N MET A 247 -32.21 -18.92 12.01
CA MET A 247 -32.23 -18.53 10.60
C MET A 247 -32.34 -17.01 10.41
N ALA A 248 -33.22 -16.34 11.18
CA ALA A 248 -33.36 -14.90 11.11
C ALA A 248 -32.07 -14.17 11.51
N LEU A 249 -31.40 -14.61 12.58
CA LEU A 249 -30.12 -14.04 13.02
C LEU A 249 -29.03 -14.21 11.98
N ASN A 250 -28.88 -15.41 11.41
CA ASN A 250 -27.88 -15.66 10.37
C ASN A 250 -28.12 -14.75 9.16
N ARG A 251 -29.37 -14.62 8.70
CA ARG A 251 -29.72 -13.72 7.59
C ARG A 251 -29.45 -12.26 7.90
N ALA A 252 -29.73 -11.81 9.12
CA ALA A 252 -29.45 -10.44 9.53
C ALA A 252 -27.94 -10.18 9.60
N VAL A 253 -27.15 -11.13 10.10
CA VAL A 253 -25.67 -11.08 10.08
C VAL A 253 -25.14 -11.07 8.65
N ASP A 254 -25.66 -11.92 7.77
CA ASP A 254 -25.27 -11.95 6.35
C ASP A 254 -25.58 -10.62 5.66
N MET A 255 -26.73 -10.00 5.99
CA MET A 255 -27.08 -8.67 5.49
C MET A 255 -26.13 -7.59 5.99
N LEU A 256 -25.70 -7.64 7.26
CA LEU A 256 -24.66 -6.75 7.79
C LEU A 256 -23.34 -6.94 7.03
N LYS A 257 -22.88 -8.19 6.84
CA LYS A 257 -21.66 -8.49 6.05
C LYS A 257 -21.76 -7.90 4.65
N TYR A 258 -22.90 -8.08 3.99
CA TYR A 258 -23.16 -7.52 2.66
C TYR A 258 -23.12 -5.99 2.64
N LYS A 259 -23.80 -5.31 3.57
CA LYS A 259 -23.82 -3.83 3.62
C LYS A 259 -22.46 -3.26 3.98
N CYS A 260 -21.77 -3.84 4.96
CA CYS A 260 -20.42 -3.41 5.37
C CYS A 260 -19.38 -3.62 4.27
N ALA A 261 -19.49 -4.68 3.45
CA ALA A 261 -18.58 -4.91 2.33
C ALA A 261 -18.62 -3.79 1.26
N ARG A 262 -19.72 -3.01 1.21
CA ARG A 262 -19.90 -1.89 0.28
C ARG A 262 -19.37 -0.55 0.80
N VAL A 263 -18.96 -0.47 2.07
CA VAL A 263 -18.35 0.73 2.64
C VAL A 263 -16.99 0.98 1.98
N ALA A 264 -16.69 2.24 1.68
CA ALA A 264 -15.47 2.64 0.98
C ALA A 264 -14.22 2.03 1.64
N LYS A 265 -13.39 1.37 0.83
CA LYS A 265 -12.12 0.74 1.27
C LYS A 265 -10.90 1.59 0.96
N VAL A 266 -10.99 2.51 -0.01
CA VAL A 266 -9.89 3.35 -0.47
C VAL A 266 -10.21 4.82 -0.26
N ALA A 267 -9.18 5.65 -0.09
CA ALA A 267 -9.32 7.07 0.23
C ALA A 267 -10.09 7.85 -0.84
N SER A 268 -9.83 7.59 -2.13
CA SER A 268 -10.50 8.26 -3.25
C SER A 268 -12.03 8.08 -3.30
N ARG A 269 -12.56 7.03 -2.66
CA ARG A 269 -14.00 6.75 -2.61
C ARG A 269 -14.71 7.38 -1.41
N VAL A 270 -13.98 8.04 -0.53
CA VAL A 270 -14.57 8.77 0.61
C VAL A 270 -15.12 10.10 0.09
N PRO A 271 -16.41 10.42 0.32
CA PRO A 271 -16.97 11.69 -0.10
C PRO A 271 -16.14 12.89 0.40
N PRO A 272 -16.00 13.97 -0.40
CA PRO A 272 -15.34 15.18 0.05
C PRO A 272 -16.13 15.82 1.21
N GLU A 273 -15.44 16.56 2.07
CA GLU A 273 -16.09 17.35 3.11
C GLU A 273 -17.00 18.39 2.44
N ALA A 274 -18.25 18.49 2.90
CA ALA A 274 -19.13 19.56 2.48
C ALA A 274 -18.51 20.89 2.95
N SER A 275 -18.06 21.69 1.99
CA SER A 275 -17.47 23.02 2.22
C SER A 275 -18.53 24.04 2.61
#